data_AF-A0A8S9ZXK4-F1
#
_entry.id   AF-A0A8S9ZXK4-F1
#
_cell.length_a   1.000
_cell.length_b   1.000
_cell.length_c   1.000
_cell.angle_alpha   90.00
_cell.angle_beta   90.00
_cell.angle_gamma   90.00
#
_symmetry.space_group_name_H-M   'P 1'
#
loop_
_entity.id
_entity.type
_entity.pdbx_description
1 polymer ?
#
loop_
_entity_poly.entity_id
_entity_poly.type
_entity_poly.pdbx_seq_one_letter_code
_entity_poly.pdbx_strand_id
1 'polypeptide(L)'
;MEFWQSAINSQIPLYLFNYKLNYYTDKILCLYFKDIRLKHLKLLLPNYPKNIEEMQIIRFCLEQLFLCSFEKAEFYRIMINPQIIKLLFENNKNILSVYQTFLCPSTYKNQFKFISDHLIITEFIKIDFSFMDSEEVQNNLLLKLLLNSGKRIVCVYIEYIEDISIFYNLIINNIKMSTNCSEIVPYIIFGKSGYLKMKIKADKIEIKGNEKISFCEYTNIYNPKIKCLAKFSYCRVREPDEEIISLIEIRLIRN
;
A
#
# COMPACT_ATOMS: atom_id res chain seq x y z
N MET A 1 -2.11 27.38 20.91
CA MET A 1 -3.55 27.66 20.67
C MET A 1 -3.79 28.39 19.35
N GLU A 2 -3.01 29.42 19.00
CA GLU A 2 -3.17 30.18 17.73
C GLU A 2 -3.16 29.29 16.47
N PHE A 3 -2.30 28.27 16.42
CA PHE A 3 -2.24 27.33 15.29
C PHE A 3 -3.54 26.54 15.07
N TRP A 4 -4.24 26.16 16.13
CA TRP A 4 -5.51 25.43 16.02
C TRP A 4 -6.63 26.35 15.57
N GLN A 5 -6.66 27.58 16.09
CA GLN A 5 -7.62 28.57 15.62
C GLN A 5 -7.40 28.90 14.14
N SER A 6 -6.15 29.01 13.69
CA SER A 6 -5.83 29.18 12.27
C SER A 6 -6.33 27.99 11.44
N ALA A 7 -6.12 26.75 11.89
CA ALA A 7 -6.59 25.56 11.18
C ALA A 7 -8.13 25.50 11.07
N ILE A 8 -8.85 25.87 12.14
CA ILE A 8 -10.31 26.00 12.16
C ILE A 8 -10.77 27.07 11.17
N ASN A 9 -10.15 28.25 11.20
CA ASN A 9 -10.48 29.36 10.32
C ASN A 9 -10.21 29.02 8.84
N SER A 10 -9.15 28.26 8.57
CA SER A 10 -8.81 27.75 7.23
C SER A 10 -9.63 26.53 6.82
N GLN A 11 -10.54 26.04 7.68
CA GLN A 11 -11.38 24.86 7.44
C GLN A 11 -10.60 23.64 6.97
N ILE A 12 -9.45 23.35 7.59
CA ILE A 12 -8.66 22.18 7.22
C ILE A 12 -9.45 20.91 7.58
N PRO A 13 -9.73 20.01 6.62
CA PRO A 13 -10.53 18.82 6.89
C PRO A 13 -9.74 17.78 7.69
N LEU A 14 -10.40 17.14 8.66
CA LEU A 14 -9.90 15.96 9.38
C LEU A 14 -9.66 14.81 8.43
N TYR A 15 -10.58 14.57 7.50
CA TYR A 15 -10.49 13.48 6.54
C TYR A 15 -10.37 13.98 5.10
N LEU A 16 -9.51 13.31 4.34
CA LEU A 16 -9.43 13.45 2.90
C LEU A 16 -10.35 12.40 2.26
N PHE A 17 -11.24 12.85 1.39
CA PHE A 17 -12.20 11.99 0.68
C PHE A 17 -11.80 11.77 -0.76
N ASN A 18 -12.05 10.57 -1.26
CA ASN A 18 -12.13 10.34 -2.69
C ASN A 18 -13.54 10.65 -3.22
N TYR A 19 -13.70 11.81 -3.85
CA TYR A 19 -14.95 12.24 -4.50
C TYR A 19 -15.32 11.40 -5.73
N LYS A 20 -14.37 10.60 -6.26
CA LYS A 20 -14.54 9.58 -7.31
C LYS A 20 -15.73 8.63 -7.05
N LEU A 21 -15.87 8.24 -5.79
CA LEU A 21 -16.75 7.16 -5.35
C LEU A 21 -18.01 7.76 -4.72
N ASN A 22 -18.90 8.30 -5.56
CA ASN A 22 -20.10 9.05 -5.18
C ASN A 22 -21.23 8.18 -4.57
N TYR A 23 -20.91 7.03 -3.98
CA TYR A 23 -21.91 6.17 -3.35
C TYR A 23 -22.12 6.60 -1.89
N TYR A 24 -23.39 6.76 -1.51
CA TYR A 24 -23.97 7.18 -0.21
C TYR A 24 -23.52 6.43 1.06
N THR A 25 -22.40 5.72 1.04
CA THR A 25 -21.90 5.05 2.24
C THR A 25 -21.33 6.07 3.19
N ASP A 26 -21.67 5.91 4.47
CA ASP A 26 -21.12 6.70 5.55
C ASP A 26 -19.59 6.81 5.46
N LYS A 27 -19.11 8.03 5.65
CA LYS A 27 -17.70 8.45 5.65
C LYS A 27 -16.96 7.89 6.87
N ILE A 28 -16.75 6.57 6.90
CA ILE A 28 -16.28 5.87 8.09
C ILE A 28 -14.90 5.26 7.83
N LEU A 29 -13.94 5.59 8.69
CA LEU A 29 -12.70 4.84 8.83
C LEU A 29 -13.00 3.54 9.59
N CYS A 30 -12.71 2.40 8.97
CA CYS A 30 -12.92 1.08 9.57
C CYS A 30 -11.58 0.50 10.04
N LEU A 31 -11.47 0.25 11.34
CA LEU A 31 -10.33 -0.41 11.97
C LEU A 31 -10.81 -1.70 12.65
N TYR A 32 -10.10 -2.80 12.43
CA TYR A 32 -10.46 -4.13 12.89
C TYR A 32 -9.49 -4.60 13.97
N PHE A 33 -10.03 -5.07 15.09
CA PHE A 33 -9.23 -5.66 16.16
C PHE A 33 -9.01 -7.15 15.87
N LYS A 34 -7.90 -7.68 16.38
CA LYS A 34 -7.62 -9.13 16.35
C LYS A 34 -8.61 -9.95 17.18
N ASP A 35 -9.23 -9.34 18.19
CA ASP A 35 -10.28 -9.98 18.98
C ASP A 35 -11.61 -9.91 18.23
N ILE A 36 -12.06 -11.08 17.76
CA ILE A 36 -13.30 -11.33 17.01
C ILE A 36 -14.56 -10.73 17.68
N ARG A 37 -14.53 -10.46 18.99
CA ARG A 37 -15.64 -9.86 19.73
C ARG A 37 -15.84 -8.38 19.40
N LEU A 38 -14.77 -7.68 19.02
CA LEU A 38 -14.82 -6.28 18.59
C LEU A 38 -14.78 -6.22 17.07
N LYS A 39 -15.96 -6.21 16.45
CA LYS A 39 -16.09 -6.34 14.98
C LYS A 39 -15.35 -5.25 14.21
N HIS A 40 -15.44 -3.99 14.64
CA HIS A 40 -14.75 -2.85 14.02
C HIS A 40 -14.96 -1.57 14.85
N LEU A 41 -13.98 -0.67 14.86
CA LEU A 41 -14.12 0.70 15.36
C LEU A 41 -14.57 1.62 14.22
N LYS A 42 -15.65 2.37 14.43
CA LYS A 42 -16.13 3.43 13.53
C LYS A 42 -15.89 4.78 14.20
N LEU A 43 -15.06 5.62 13.59
CA LEU A 43 -14.80 6.97 14.10
C LEU A 43 -15.74 7.96 13.43
N LEU A 44 -16.72 8.44 14.17
CA LEU A 44 -17.64 9.49 13.76
C LEU A 44 -17.17 10.83 14.33
N LEU A 45 -16.12 11.38 13.73
CA LEU A 45 -15.59 12.70 14.08
C LEU A 45 -16.05 13.76 13.07
N PRO A 46 -16.27 15.02 13.49
CA PRO A 46 -16.61 16.08 12.56
C PRO A 46 -15.47 16.27 11.56
N ASN A 47 -15.82 16.32 10.27
CA ASN A 47 -14.80 16.49 9.24
C ASN A 47 -14.17 17.89 9.27
N TYR A 48 -14.93 18.89 9.68
CA TYR A 48 -14.45 20.27 9.82
C TYR A 48 -14.70 20.68 11.27
N PRO A 49 -13.66 20.69 12.13
CA PRO A 49 -13.82 21.11 13.51
C PRO A 49 -14.23 22.58 13.57
N LYS A 50 -15.25 22.89 14.35
CA LYS A 50 -15.86 24.23 14.45
C LYS A 50 -15.22 25.10 15.52
N ASN A 51 -14.64 24.49 16.53
CA ASN A 51 -14.07 25.17 17.69
C ASN A 51 -12.92 24.35 18.31
N ILE A 52 -12.28 24.94 19.32
CA ILE A 52 -11.13 24.34 20.01
C ILE A 52 -11.53 23.07 20.78
N GLU A 53 -12.74 23.00 21.31
CA GLU A 53 -13.24 21.82 22.03
C GLU A 53 -13.34 20.61 21.08
N GLU A 54 -13.92 20.78 19.89
CA GLU A 54 -13.94 19.72 18.87
C GLU A 54 -12.53 19.30 18.45
N MET A 55 -11.58 20.25 18.34
CA MET A 55 -10.16 19.92 18.07
C MET A 55 -9.53 19.08 19.19
N GLN A 56 -9.84 19.36 20.46
CA GLN A 56 -9.36 18.57 21.59
C GLN A 56 -9.93 17.16 21.57
N ILE A 57 -11.23 17.00 21.28
CA ILE A 57 -11.87 15.70 21.12
C ILE A 57 -11.20 14.90 19.99
N ILE A 58 -10.99 15.52 18.83
CA ILE A 58 -10.29 14.88 17.70
C ILE A 58 -8.88 14.46 18.12
N ARG A 59 -8.11 15.34 18.76
CA ARG A 59 -6.75 15.03 19.24
C ARG A 59 -6.76 13.83 20.16
N PHE A 60 -7.62 13.84 21.17
CA PHE A 60 -7.75 12.75 22.13
C PHE A 60 -8.07 11.44 21.43
N CYS A 61 -9.07 11.42 20.54
CA CYS A 61 -9.43 10.24 19.78
C CYS A 61 -8.26 9.73 18.93
N LEU A 62 -7.58 10.61 18.17
CA LEU A 62 -6.44 10.21 17.34
C LEU A 62 -5.26 9.70 18.18
N GLU A 63 -5.01 10.28 19.35
CA GLU A 63 -3.98 9.83 20.27
C GLU A 63 -4.26 8.40 20.75
N GLN A 64 -5.51 8.11 21.14
CA GLN A 64 -5.90 6.75 21.51
C GLN A 64 -5.72 5.77 20.34
N LEU A 65 -6.04 6.18 19.11
CA LEU A 65 -5.83 5.33 17.93
C LEU A 65 -4.36 5.01 17.69
N PHE A 66 -3.47 6.00 17.80
CA PHE A 66 -2.04 5.81 17.59
C PHE A 66 -1.36 4.98 18.68
N LEU A 67 -1.99 4.83 19.85
CA LEU A 67 -1.54 3.95 20.92
C LEU A 67 -2.07 2.51 20.79
N CYS A 68 -2.94 2.24 19.83
CA CYS A 68 -3.52 0.92 19.59
C CYS A 68 -2.83 0.19 18.43
N SER A 69 -2.95 -1.15 18.42
CA SER A 69 -2.63 -1.99 17.28
C SER A 69 -3.88 -2.63 16.70
N PHE A 70 -4.02 -2.60 15.38
CA PHE A 70 -5.19 -3.16 14.69
C PHE A 70 -4.78 -4.29 13.74
N GLU A 71 -5.56 -5.37 13.69
CA GLU A 71 -5.32 -6.46 12.73
C GLU A 71 -5.43 -5.96 11.30
N LYS A 72 -6.44 -5.12 11.02
CA LYS A 72 -6.68 -4.63 9.68
C LYS A 72 -7.18 -3.20 9.70
N ALA A 73 -6.74 -2.41 8.72
CA ALA A 73 -7.22 -1.06 8.45
C ALA A 73 -7.61 -0.92 6.97
N GLU A 74 -8.77 -0.33 6.72
CA GLU A 74 -9.28 -0.12 5.36
C GLU A 74 -9.38 1.38 5.05
N PHE A 75 -8.58 1.85 4.09
CA PHE A 75 -8.53 3.25 3.64
C PHE A 75 -9.07 3.40 2.22
N TYR A 76 -10.24 2.81 1.93
CA TYR A 76 -10.82 2.81 0.57
C TYR A 76 -11.26 4.19 0.08
N ARG A 77 -11.84 5.01 0.98
CA ARG A 77 -12.50 6.28 0.60
C ARG A 77 -12.12 7.47 1.47
N ILE A 78 -11.61 7.17 2.66
CA ILE A 78 -11.35 8.14 3.70
C ILE A 78 -9.97 7.87 4.28
N MET A 79 -9.27 8.94 4.58
CA MET A 79 -8.01 8.88 5.29
C MET A 79 -7.86 10.13 6.14
N ILE A 80 -7.23 9.99 7.31
CA ILE A 80 -6.90 11.12 8.16
C ILE A 80 -5.92 12.03 7.40
N ASN A 81 -6.23 13.33 7.35
CA ASN A 81 -5.41 14.32 6.68
C ASN A 81 -4.05 14.46 7.42
N PRO A 82 -2.91 14.17 6.76
CA PRO A 82 -1.59 14.31 7.39
C PRO A 82 -1.31 15.71 7.94
N GLN A 83 -1.89 16.75 7.32
CA GLN A 83 -1.75 18.12 7.82
C GLN A 83 -2.40 18.28 9.21
N ILE A 84 -3.57 17.67 9.44
CA ILE A 84 -4.23 17.70 10.75
C ILE A 84 -3.42 16.94 11.79
N ILE A 85 -2.84 15.80 11.45
CA ILE A 85 -1.96 15.06 12.37
C ILE A 85 -0.76 15.92 12.77
N LYS A 86 -0.11 16.56 11.79
CA LYS A 86 1.01 17.48 12.04
C LYS A 86 0.60 18.64 12.96
N LEU A 87 -0.60 19.20 12.76
CA LEU A 87 -1.14 20.31 13.57
C LEU A 87 -1.48 19.90 15.01
N LEU A 88 -2.00 18.69 15.20
CA LEU A 88 -2.44 18.20 16.51
C LEU A 88 -1.29 17.69 17.38
N PHE A 89 -0.20 17.22 16.75
CA PHE A 89 0.88 16.51 17.42
C PHE A 89 2.27 17.12 17.22
N GLU A 90 2.37 18.32 16.64
CA GLU A 90 3.61 19.13 16.60
C GLU A 90 4.84 18.39 16.01
N ASN A 91 4.64 17.56 14.99
CA ASN A 91 5.64 16.68 14.37
C ASN A 91 6.11 15.47 15.21
N ASN A 92 5.47 15.18 16.35
CA ASN A 92 5.69 13.90 17.01
C ASN A 92 5.36 12.77 16.03
N LYS A 93 6.25 11.77 15.96
CA LYS A 93 6.07 10.58 15.12
C LYS A 93 4.97 9.71 15.72
N ASN A 94 3.74 10.12 15.49
CA ASN A 94 2.59 9.29 15.79
C ASN A 94 2.41 8.30 14.66
N ILE A 95 2.46 7.03 15.05
CA ILE A 95 2.50 5.91 14.14
C ILE A 95 1.34 5.00 14.51
N LEU A 96 0.41 4.83 13.58
CA LEU A 96 -0.62 3.82 13.69
C LEU A 96 -0.01 2.47 13.32
N SER A 97 -0.08 1.50 14.24
CA SER A 97 0.39 0.14 13.99
C SER A 97 -0.75 -0.72 13.47
N VAL A 98 -0.58 -1.28 12.28
CA VAL A 98 -1.57 -2.15 11.62
C VAL A 98 -0.88 -3.41 11.12
N TYR A 99 -1.55 -4.57 11.22
CA TYR A 99 -0.99 -5.79 10.62
C TYR A 99 -1.22 -5.77 9.11
N GLN A 100 -2.46 -5.47 8.71
CA GLN A 100 -2.89 -5.49 7.31
C GLN A 100 -3.52 -4.16 6.93
N THR A 101 -3.26 -3.69 5.72
CA THR A 101 -3.87 -2.46 5.20
C THR A 101 -4.36 -2.63 3.78
N PHE A 102 -5.52 -2.06 3.50
CA PHE A 102 -6.13 -2.05 2.17
C PHE A 102 -6.22 -0.60 1.67
N LEU A 103 -5.67 -0.36 0.50
CA LEU A 103 -5.63 0.95 -0.16
C LEU A 103 -6.33 0.89 -1.51
N CYS A 104 -7.17 1.88 -1.74
CA CYS A 104 -7.67 2.22 -3.07
C CYS A 104 -7.18 3.63 -3.38
N PRO A 105 -6.04 3.78 -4.08
CA PRO A 105 -5.31 5.03 -4.10
C PRO A 105 -5.90 5.95 -5.16
N SER A 106 -7.05 6.49 -4.83
CA SER A 106 -7.80 7.41 -5.67
C SER A 106 -7.52 8.87 -5.32
N THR A 107 -6.79 9.12 -4.21
CA THR A 107 -6.27 10.44 -3.81
C THR A 107 -4.75 10.38 -3.60
N TYR A 108 -4.07 10.48 -4.74
CA TYR A 108 -2.70 10.02 -5.03
C TYR A 108 -1.60 10.42 -4.05
N LYS A 109 -1.46 11.69 -3.68
CA LYS A 109 -0.22 12.16 -3.02
C LYS A 109 -0.25 12.04 -1.50
N ASN A 110 -1.40 12.34 -0.91
CA ASN A 110 -1.52 12.41 0.54
C ASN A 110 -1.61 11.02 1.16
N GLN A 111 -2.19 10.04 0.44
CA GLN A 111 -2.31 8.67 0.94
C GLN A 111 -0.97 7.99 1.15
N PHE A 112 -0.13 7.95 0.13
CA PHE A 112 1.22 7.41 0.25
C PHE A 112 2.05 8.15 1.30
N LYS A 113 1.88 9.47 1.42
CA LYS A 113 2.53 10.24 2.47
C LYS A 113 2.08 9.79 3.86
N PHE A 114 0.77 9.65 4.09
CA PHE A 114 0.24 9.15 5.35
C PHE A 114 0.80 7.75 5.69
N ILE A 115 0.83 6.84 4.72
CA ILE A 115 1.38 5.50 4.93
C ILE A 115 2.86 5.54 5.28
N SER A 116 3.63 6.33 4.53
CA SER A 116 5.08 6.44 4.73
C SER A 116 5.42 7.12 6.06
N ASP A 117 4.64 8.11 6.47
CA ASP A 117 4.96 8.95 7.64
C ASP A 117 4.30 8.44 8.94
N HIS A 118 3.12 7.80 8.85
CA HIS A 118 2.24 7.54 9.99
C HIS A 118 1.72 6.10 10.11
N LEU A 119 2.15 5.17 9.25
CA LEU A 119 1.81 3.75 9.39
C LEU A 119 3.05 2.86 9.58
N ILE A 120 2.94 1.88 10.49
CA ILE A 120 3.78 0.68 10.53
C ILE A 120 2.89 -0.49 10.12
N ILE A 121 3.32 -1.24 9.09
CA ILE A 121 2.56 -2.36 8.52
C ILE A 121 3.34 -3.64 8.74
N THR A 122 2.93 -4.44 9.72
CA THR A 122 3.75 -5.59 10.16
C THR A 122 3.65 -6.81 9.25
N GLU A 123 2.60 -6.95 8.44
CA GLU A 123 2.42 -8.10 7.54
C GLU A 123 2.33 -7.71 6.07
N PHE A 124 1.21 -7.12 5.64
CA PHE A 124 1.05 -6.76 4.24
C PHE A 124 0.17 -5.55 3.99
N ILE A 125 0.45 -4.89 2.87
CA ILE A 125 -0.38 -3.84 2.30
C ILE A 125 -0.94 -4.32 0.97
N LYS A 126 -2.25 -4.20 0.80
CA LYS A 126 -2.94 -4.45 -0.47
C LYS A 126 -3.27 -3.12 -1.14
N ILE A 127 -2.91 -2.98 -2.40
CA ILE A 127 -3.08 -1.77 -3.20
C ILE A 127 -3.88 -2.13 -4.44
N ASP A 128 -5.05 -1.51 -4.58
CA ASP A 128 -5.97 -1.73 -5.70
C ASP A 128 -5.97 -0.52 -6.64
N PHE A 129 -5.44 -0.70 -7.86
CA PHE A 129 -5.32 0.36 -8.87
C PHE A 129 -6.52 0.49 -9.81
N SER A 130 -7.61 -0.26 -9.59
CA SER A 130 -8.78 -0.29 -10.49
C SER A 130 -9.47 1.06 -10.73
N PHE A 131 -9.18 2.10 -9.94
CA PHE A 131 -9.81 3.42 -10.02
C PHE A 131 -8.82 4.56 -10.31
N MET A 132 -7.61 4.26 -10.78
CA MET A 132 -6.60 5.28 -11.10
C MET A 132 -6.62 5.67 -12.59
N ASP A 133 -6.60 6.97 -12.86
CA ASP A 133 -6.66 7.50 -14.24
C ASP A 133 -5.29 7.69 -14.91
N SER A 134 -4.18 7.66 -14.15
CA SER A 134 -2.84 8.01 -14.65
C SER A 134 -1.80 6.98 -14.28
N GLU A 135 -1.21 6.34 -15.30
CA GLU A 135 -0.15 5.33 -15.16
C GLU A 135 1.16 5.91 -14.60
N GLU A 136 1.56 7.11 -15.01
CA GLU A 136 2.82 7.72 -14.56
C GLU A 136 2.81 7.99 -13.05
N VAL A 137 1.69 8.49 -12.53
CA VAL A 137 1.52 8.77 -11.10
C VAL A 137 1.53 7.47 -10.29
N GLN A 138 0.90 6.40 -10.82
CA GLN A 138 0.95 5.05 -10.23
C GLN A 138 2.39 4.58 -10.06
N ASN A 139 3.13 4.60 -11.15
CA ASN A 139 4.47 4.04 -11.21
C ASN A 139 5.42 4.76 -10.25
N ASN A 140 5.38 6.09 -10.22
CA ASN A 140 6.25 6.89 -9.35
C ASN A 140 5.95 6.71 -7.86
N LEU A 141 4.67 6.64 -7.46
CA LEU A 141 4.29 6.46 -6.06
C LEU A 141 4.57 5.04 -5.59
N LEU A 142 4.25 4.05 -6.42
CA LEU A 142 4.46 2.65 -6.11
C LEU A 142 5.95 2.32 -6.03
N LEU A 143 6.78 2.82 -6.95
CA LEU A 143 8.24 2.68 -6.84
C LEU A 143 8.77 3.31 -5.55
N LYS A 144 8.30 4.50 -5.17
CA LYS A 144 8.72 5.12 -3.89
C LYS A 144 8.34 4.26 -2.69
N LEU A 145 7.14 3.69 -2.68
CA LEU A 145 6.70 2.79 -1.61
C LEU A 145 7.59 1.53 -1.57
N LEU A 146 7.76 0.88 -2.72
CA LEU A 146 8.47 -0.39 -2.84
C LEU A 146 9.97 -0.27 -2.57
N LEU A 147 10.59 0.85 -2.95
CA LEU A 147 12.04 1.01 -2.89
C LEU A 147 12.52 1.72 -1.61
N ASN A 148 11.65 2.47 -0.93
CA ASN A 148 12.04 3.30 0.21
C ASN A 148 11.28 3.00 1.52
N SER A 149 10.30 2.09 1.51
CA SER A 149 9.49 1.78 2.71
C SER A 149 9.62 0.34 3.20
N GLY A 150 10.53 -0.46 2.62
CA GLY A 150 10.67 -1.89 2.88
C GLY A 150 11.06 -2.27 4.31
N LYS A 151 11.65 -1.36 5.09
CA LYS A 151 11.89 -1.58 6.54
C LYS A 151 10.58 -1.65 7.35
N ARG A 152 9.48 -1.10 6.83
CA ARG A 152 8.21 -0.95 7.54
C ARG A 152 7.07 -1.76 6.93
N ILE A 153 7.32 -2.44 5.82
CA ILE A 153 6.32 -3.18 5.06
C ILE A 153 6.95 -4.51 4.63
N VAL A 154 6.42 -5.61 5.17
CA VAL A 154 6.92 -6.95 4.86
C VAL A 154 6.47 -7.41 3.47
N CYS A 155 5.20 -7.20 3.14
CA CYS A 155 4.63 -7.61 1.85
C CYS A 155 3.77 -6.52 1.22
N VAL A 156 3.87 -6.36 -0.11
CA VAL A 156 3.02 -5.46 -0.89
C VAL A 156 2.29 -6.28 -1.96
N TYR A 157 0.97 -6.38 -1.85
CA TYR A 157 0.09 -7.02 -2.83
C TYR A 157 -0.56 -5.96 -3.70
N ILE A 158 -0.45 -6.10 -5.01
CA ILE A 158 -0.87 -5.09 -5.97
C ILE A 158 -1.87 -5.71 -6.93
N GLU A 159 -3.02 -5.07 -7.09
CA GLU A 159 -4.07 -5.47 -8.04
C GLU A 159 -4.28 -4.43 -9.13
N TYR A 160 -4.68 -4.91 -10.31
CA TYR A 160 -5.16 -4.11 -11.42
C TYR A 160 -4.18 -3.06 -11.96
N ILE A 161 -2.89 -3.42 -12.07
CA ILE A 161 -1.94 -2.63 -12.87
C ILE A 161 -2.16 -2.93 -14.36
N GLU A 162 -2.27 -1.85 -15.15
CA GLU A 162 -2.49 -1.92 -16.59
C GLU A 162 -1.28 -2.51 -17.34
N ASP A 163 -0.08 -1.96 -17.14
CA ASP A 163 1.17 -2.52 -17.71
C ASP A 163 2.10 -3.09 -16.63
N ILE A 164 1.77 -4.29 -16.19
CA ILE A 164 2.60 -5.03 -15.24
C ILE A 164 3.98 -5.38 -15.82
N SER A 165 4.16 -5.44 -17.15
CA SER A 165 5.46 -5.79 -17.74
C SER A 165 6.48 -4.68 -17.52
N ILE A 166 6.08 -3.42 -17.76
CA ILE A 166 6.89 -2.24 -17.51
C ILE A 166 7.21 -2.19 -16.01
N PHE A 167 6.21 -2.36 -15.17
CA PHE A 167 6.38 -2.23 -13.74
C PHE A 167 7.27 -3.32 -13.13
N TYR A 168 7.11 -4.57 -13.58
CA TYR A 168 7.99 -5.68 -13.25
C TYR A 168 9.44 -5.38 -13.62
N ASN A 169 9.68 -4.95 -14.87
CA ASN A 169 11.02 -4.65 -15.35
C ASN A 169 11.66 -3.51 -14.55
N LEU A 170 10.89 -2.48 -14.20
CA LEU A 170 11.36 -1.38 -13.35
C LEU A 170 11.78 -1.89 -11.96
N ILE A 171 11.00 -2.73 -11.31
CA ILE A 171 11.36 -3.29 -9.99
C ILE A 171 12.62 -4.14 -10.10
N ILE A 172 12.68 -5.08 -11.04
CA ILE A 172 13.83 -5.97 -11.18
C ILE A 172 15.10 -5.17 -11.49
N ASN A 173 15.03 -4.17 -12.37
CA ASN A 173 16.17 -3.32 -12.67
C ASN A 173 16.62 -2.52 -11.43
N ASN A 174 15.69 -1.96 -10.66
CA ASN A 174 16.03 -1.28 -9.42
C ASN A 174 16.66 -2.23 -8.39
N ILE A 175 16.13 -3.44 -8.22
CA ILE A 175 16.71 -4.43 -7.30
C ILE A 175 18.12 -4.84 -7.76
N LYS A 176 18.33 -5.06 -9.06
CA LYS A 176 19.65 -5.43 -9.61
C LYS A 176 20.69 -4.33 -9.42
N MET A 177 20.28 -3.07 -9.56
CA MET A 177 21.16 -1.90 -9.61
C MET A 177 21.20 -1.08 -8.31
N SER A 178 20.41 -1.42 -7.29
CA SER A 178 20.37 -0.66 -6.04
C SER A 178 21.59 -0.93 -5.19
N THR A 179 22.25 0.14 -4.72
CA THR A 179 23.31 0.08 -3.71
C THR A 179 22.75 -0.03 -2.29
N ASN A 180 21.46 0.27 -2.09
CA ASN A 180 20.77 0.18 -0.81
C ASN A 180 19.51 -0.69 -0.91
N CYS A 181 19.71 -2.00 -0.98
CA CYS A 181 18.61 -2.96 -1.01
C CYS A 181 17.91 -3.16 0.35
N SER A 182 18.40 -2.54 1.43
CA SER A 182 17.80 -2.68 2.77
C SER A 182 16.44 -1.98 2.88
N GLU A 183 16.22 -0.96 2.06
CA GLU A 183 14.98 -0.18 2.00
C GLU A 183 13.94 -0.75 1.03
N ILE A 184 14.30 -1.75 0.22
CA ILE A 184 13.39 -2.39 -0.71
C ILE A 184 12.48 -3.36 0.03
N VAL A 185 11.20 -3.35 -0.29
CA VAL A 185 10.18 -4.28 0.22
C VAL A 185 10.59 -5.72 -0.10
N PRO A 186 10.65 -6.62 0.89
CA PRO A 186 11.20 -7.95 0.68
C PRO A 186 10.25 -8.88 -0.06
N TYR A 187 8.95 -8.62 -0.07
CA TYR A 187 7.98 -9.43 -0.79
C TYR A 187 6.95 -8.59 -1.55
N ILE A 188 6.89 -8.75 -2.87
CA ILE A 188 5.98 -8.01 -3.75
C ILE A 188 5.16 -9.03 -4.51
N ILE A 189 3.84 -8.84 -4.55
CA ILE A 189 2.90 -9.72 -5.23
C ILE A 189 2.08 -8.88 -6.19
N PHE A 190 1.95 -9.34 -7.42
CA PHE A 190 1.03 -8.81 -8.41
C PHE A 190 -0.05 -9.84 -8.66
N GLY A 191 -1.28 -9.51 -8.30
CA GLY A 191 -2.45 -10.35 -8.52
C GLY A 191 -3.45 -9.70 -9.46
N LYS A 192 -4.20 -10.51 -10.22
CA LYS A 192 -5.27 -10.04 -11.12
C LYS A 192 -4.85 -8.89 -12.05
N SER A 193 -3.57 -8.80 -12.37
CA SER A 193 -3.05 -7.98 -13.45
C SER A 193 -3.58 -8.57 -14.76
N GLY A 194 -3.92 -7.71 -15.72
CA GLY A 194 -4.55 -8.12 -16.97
C GLY A 194 -3.78 -9.21 -17.73
N TYR A 195 -4.39 -9.68 -18.81
CA TYR A 195 -3.87 -10.76 -19.66
C TYR A 195 -2.44 -10.47 -20.18
N LEU A 196 -1.44 -10.89 -19.42
CA LEU A 196 -0.05 -10.52 -19.67
C LEU A 196 0.62 -11.56 -20.57
N LYS A 197 0.96 -11.15 -21.79
CA LYS A 197 1.80 -11.91 -22.71
C LYS A 197 3.26 -11.49 -22.54
N MET A 198 3.93 -11.98 -21.50
CA MET A 198 5.37 -11.79 -21.33
C MET A 198 6.14 -13.05 -21.74
N LYS A 199 7.14 -12.88 -22.61
CA LYS A 199 8.14 -13.92 -22.89
C LYS A 199 9.20 -13.91 -21.80
N ILE A 200 9.06 -14.79 -20.82
CA ILE A 200 10.02 -14.93 -19.72
C ILE A 200 10.97 -16.07 -20.03
N LYS A 201 12.28 -15.78 -20.01
CA LYS A 201 13.31 -16.83 -19.97
C LYS A 201 13.45 -17.27 -18.53
N ALA A 202 12.81 -18.38 -18.19
CA ALA A 202 12.83 -18.96 -16.85
C ALA A 202 14.08 -19.81 -16.64
N ASP A 203 14.67 -19.73 -15.45
CA ASP A 203 15.77 -20.60 -15.03
C ASP A 203 15.26 -22.00 -14.66
N LYS A 204 14.02 -22.05 -14.14
CA LYS A 204 13.34 -23.29 -13.74
C LYS A 204 11.86 -23.20 -14.08
N ILE A 205 11.28 -24.31 -14.51
CA ILE A 205 9.84 -24.48 -14.74
C ILE A 205 9.35 -25.67 -13.92
N GLU A 206 8.22 -25.50 -13.23
CA GLU A 206 7.50 -26.54 -12.51
C GLU A 206 6.07 -26.66 -13.08
N ILE A 207 5.55 -27.87 -13.14
CA ILE A 207 4.15 -28.15 -13.52
C ILE A 207 3.47 -28.82 -12.33
N LYS A 208 2.40 -28.23 -11.81
CA LYS A 208 1.62 -28.73 -10.67
C LYS A 208 0.15 -28.85 -11.07
N GLY A 209 -0.26 -30.07 -11.42
CA GLY A 209 -1.59 -30.29 -12.00
C GLY A 209 -1.74 -29.52 -13.31
N ASN A 210 -2.68 -28.57 -13.34
CA ASN A 210 -2.95 -27.72 -14.51
C ASN A 210 -2.20 -26.38 -14.48
N GLU A 211 -1.45 -26.10 -13.42
CA GLU A 211 -0.69 -24.85 -13.27
C GLU A 211 0.76 -25.06 -13.74
N LYS A 212 1.22 -24.15 -14.60
CA LYS A 212 2.63 -23.97 -14.92
C LYS A 212 3.19 -22.88 -14.01
N ILE A 213 4.38 -23.08 -13.47
CA ILE A 213 5.08 -22.10 -12.64
C ILE A 213 6.49 -21.93 -13.20
N SER A 214 6.87 -20.69 -13.50
CA SER A 214 8.22 -20.33 -13.93
C SER A 214 8.94 -19.57 -12.83
N PHE A 215 10.25 -19.78 -12.71
CA PHE A 215 11.11 -19.09 -11.75
C PHE A 215 12.27 -18.40 -12.48
N CYS A 216 12.58 -17.18 -12.06
CA CYS A 216 13.75 -16.42 -12.48
C CYS A 216 14.50 -15.92 -11.25
N GLU A 217 15.81 -16.12 -11.21
CA GLU A 217 16.71 -15.59 -10.19
C GLU A 217 17.52 -14.42 -10.75
N TYR A 218 17.53 -13.32 -10.01
CA TYR A 218 18.34 -12.14 -10.31
C TYR A 218 19.31 -11.89 -9.16
N THR A 219 20.55 -11.58 -9.50
CA THR A 219 21.58 -11.20 -8.52
C THR A 219 21.84 -9.70 -8.61
N ASN A 220 21.96 -9.03 -7.47
CA ASN A 220 22.35 -7.62 -7.41
C ASN A 220 23.82 -7.47 -7.81
N ILE A 221 24.13 -6.50 -8.68
CA ILE A 221 25.47 -6.35 -9.25
C ILE A 221 26.49 -5.75 -8.27
N TYR A 222 26.02 -5.00 -7.26
CA TYR A 222 26.84 -4.35 -6.26
C TYR A 222 26.99 -5.18 -4.98
N ASN A 223 26.06 -6.11 -4.72
CA ASN A 223 26.09 -7.02 -3.58
C ASN A 223 25.52 -8.41 -3.96
N PRO A 224 26.38 -9.35 -4.38
CA PRO A 224 25.95 -10.70 -4.81
C PRO A 224 25.26 -11.55 -3.73
N LYS A 225 25.34 -11.16 -2.44
CA LYS A 225 24.58 -11.81 -1.36
C LYS A 225 23.08 -11.48 -1.39
N ILE A 226 22.72 -10.42 -2.11
CA ILE A 226 21.34 -10.00 -2.30
C ILE A 226 20.83 -10.58 -3.62
N LYS A 227 19.86 -11.48 -3.48
CA LYS A 227 19.21 -12.16 -4.60
C LYS A 227 17.74 -11.81 -4.65
N CYS A 228 17.15 -11.97 -5.81
CA CYS A 228 15.74 -11.75 -6.05
C CYS A 228 15.17 -12.93 -6.82
N LEU A 229 14.18 -13.59 -6.24
CA LEU A 229 13.45 -14.68 -6.89
C LEU A 229 12.11 -14.14 -7.40
N ALA A 230 11.93 -14.14 -8.71
CA ALA A 230 10.64 -13.91 -9.34
C ALA A 230 9.99 -15.26 -9.68
N LYS A 231 8.74 -15.44 -9.26
CA LYS A 231 7.89 -16.60 -9.54
C LYS A 231 6.68 -16.14 -10.34
N PHE A 232 6.37 -16.85 -11.42
CA PHE A 232 5.26 -16.57 -12.31
C PHE A 232 4.34 -17.77 -12.33
N SER A 233 3.09 -17.59 -11.94
CA SER A 233 2.05 -18.61 -12.09
C SER A 233 1.25 -18.32 -13.35
N TYR A 234 0.98 -19.36 -14.13
CA TYR A 234 0.20 -19.26 -15.37
C TYR A 234 -1.12 -20.00 -15.21
N CYS A 235 -2.20 -19.36 -15.63
CA CYS A 235 -3.48 -20.03 -15.82
C CYS A 235 -3.59 -20.49 -17.28
N ARG A 236 -4.03 -21.73 -17.50
CA ARG A 236 -4.40 -22.18 -18.85
C ARG A 236 -5.67 -21.47 -19.30
N VAL A 237 -5.59 -20.78 -20.43
CA VAL A 237 -6.76 -20.27 -21.13
C VAL A 237 -7.40 -21.42 -21.91
N ARG A 238 -8.66 -21.27 -22.32
CA ARG A 238 -9.35 -22.24 -23.19
C ARG A 238 -8.65 -22.40 -24.55
N GLU A 239 -7.87 -21.43 -24.98
CA GLU A 239 -7.07 -21.52 -26.21
C GLU A 239 -5.73 -22.21 -25.91
N PRO A 240 -5.38 -23.26 -26.67
CA PRO A 240 -4.27 -24.16 -26.34
C PRO A 240 -2.87 -23.50 -26.35
N ASP A 241 -2.73 -22.36 -27.00
CA ASP A 241 -1.43 -21.68 -27.18
C ASP A 241 -1.29 -20.38 -26.38
N GLU A 242 -2.30 -19.99 -25.59
CA GLU A 242 -2.26 -18.77 -24.79
C GLU A 242 -1.96 -19.06 -23.31
N GLU A 243 -0.71 -18.82 -22.91
CA GLU A 243 -0.32 -18.78 -21.51
C GLU A 243 -0.52 -17.36 -20.96
N ILE A 244 -1.31 -17.26 -19.89
CA ILE A 244 -1.58 -15.99 -19.23
C ILE A 244 -1.03 -16.05 -17.81
N ILE A 245 -0.18 -15.09 -17.49
CA ILE A 245 0.35 -14.92 -16.14
C ILE A 245 -0.77 -14.42 -15.24
N SER A 246 -1.10 -15.20 -14.20
CA SER A 246 -2.15 -14.87 -13.24
C SER A 246 -1.62 -14.27 -11.94
N LEU A 247 -0.35 -14.55 -11.63
CA LEU A 247 0.33 -14.10 -10.42
C LEU A 247 1.82 -13.91 -10.69
N ILE A 248 2.38 -12.80 -10.21
CA ILE A 248 3.83 -12.60 -10.13
C ILE A 248 4.20 -12.38 -8.66
N GLU A 249 5.10 -13.19 -8.15
CA GLU A 249 5.67 -13.04 -6.80
C GLU A 249 7.16 -12.67 -6.95
N ILE A 250 7.59 -11.58 -6.32
CA ILE A 250 8.99 -11.15 -6.26
C ILE A 250 9.44 -11.21 -4.81
N ARG A 251 10.45 -12.02 -4.50
CA ARG A 251 11.02 -12.17 -3.16
C ARG A 251 12.47 -11.78 -3.13
N LEU A 252 12.82 -10.82 -2.27
CA LEU A 252 14.19 -10.44 -1.98
C LEU A 252 14.77 -11.42 -0.94
N ILE A 253 15.92 -12.00 -1.24
CA ILE A 253 16.63 -12.95 -0.40
C ILE A 253 17.91 -12.26 0.07
N ARG A 254 18.10 -12.20 1.39
CA ARG A 254 19.25 -11.59 2.06
C ARG A 254 19.93 -12.68 2.88
N ASN A 255 21.13 -13.09 2.44
CA ASN A 255 21.96 -14.10 3.12
C ASN A 255 23.04 -13.46 3.99
#